data_AF-A0A3X9WLH3-F1
#
_entry.id   AF-A0A3X9WLH3-F1
#
_cell.length_a   1.000
_cell.length_b   1.000
_cell.length_c   1.000
_cell.angle_alpha   90.00
_cell.angle_beta   90.00
_cell.angle_gamma   90.00
#
_symmetry.space_group_name_H-M   'P 1'
#
loop_
_entity.id
_entity.type
_entity.pdbx_description
1 polymer ?
#
loop_
_entity_poly.entity_id
_entity_poly.type
_entity_poly.pdbx_seq_one_letter_code
_entity_poly.pdbx_strand_id
1 'polypeptide(L)'
;MKILVRISASIDYDAYPLFMVKCDGLNDEEIQAAIERNLVEYTGKDADSVYIDDDGVCWYNGSFWYVEDKMPVSDEDSAHLERILGISTFE
;
A
#
# COMPACT_ATOMS: atom_id res chain seq x y z
N MET A 1 2.89 -13.60 -7.80
CA MET A 1 1.61 -12.86 -7.70
C MET A 1 1.83 -11.61 -6.87
N LYS A 2 1.53 -10.45 -7.44
CA LYS A 2 1.56 -9.18 -6.72
C LYS A 2 0.17 -8.56 -6.68
N ILE A 3 -0.08 -7.74 -5.67
CA ILE A 3 -1.29 -6.93 -5.57
C ILE A 3 -0.88 -5.48 -5.69
N LEU A 4 -1.46 -4.78 -6.66
CA LEU A 4 -1.40 -3.33 -6.76
C LEU A 4 -2.38 -2.74 -5.74
N VAL A 5 -1.87 -1.92 -4.85
CA VAL A 5 -2.62 -1.25 -3.79
C VAL A 5 -2.71 0.22 -4.13
N ARG A 6 -3.95 0.73 -4.17
CA ARG A 6 -4.24 2.15 -4.32
C ARG A 6 -4.56 2.74 -2.96
N ILE A 7 -3.85 3.81 -2.61
CA ILE A 7 -4.07 4.55 -1.37
C ILE A 7 -4.76 5.87 -1.71
N SER A 8 -5.58 6.36 -0.79
CA SER A 8 -6.00 7.75 -0.75
C SER A 8 -5.39 8.42 0.49
N ALA A 9 -4.91 9.64 0.33
CA ALA A 9 -4.27 10.42 1.40
C ALA A 9 -4.94 11.78 1.57
N SER A 10 -4.97 12.29 2.79
CA SER A 10 -5.65 13.56 3.11
C SER A 10 -4.84 14.82 2.81
N ILE A 11 -3.54 14.69 2.53
CA ILE A 11 -2.59 15.81 2.48
C ILE A 11 -1.85 15.97 1.15
N ASP A 12 -1.94 14.99 0.24
CA ASP A 12 -1.27 15.05 -1.06
C ASP A 12 -2.23 14.60 -2.18
N TYR A 13 -2.78 15.57 -2.91
CA TYR A 13 -3.65 15.33 -4.06
C TYR A 13 -2.88 15.15 -5.38
N ASP A 14 -1.57 15.42 -5.38
CA ASP A 14 -0.73 15.47 -6.60
C ASP A 14 0.05 14.17 -6.88
N ALA A 15 0.00 13.19 -5.98
CA ALA A 15 0.59 11.87 -6.16
C ALA A 15 -0.50 10.81 -6.20
N TYR A 16 -0.53 9.98 -7.25
CA TYR A 16 -1.32 8.74 -7.25
C TYR A 16 -0.59 7.73 -6.35
N PRO A 17 -1.00 7.53 -5.08
CA PRO A 17 -0.18 6.79 -4.16
C PRO A 17 -0.47 5.31 -4.35
N LEU A 18 0.31 4.72 -5.25
CA LEU A 18 0.27 3.32 -5.62
C LEU A 18 1.53 2.62 -5.08
N PHE A 19 1.35 1.42 -4.55
CA PHE A 19 2.45 0.48 -4.30
C PHE A 19 2.02 -0.94 -4.65
N MET A 20 2.97 -1.84 -4.83
CA MET A 20 2.70 -3.26 -5.01
C MET A 20 3.17 -4.05 -3.79
N VAL A 21 2.48 -5.14 -3.48
CA VAL A 21 2.88 -6.11 -2.44
C VAL A 21 3.05 -7.47 -3.08
N LYS A 22 4.14 -8.18 -2.77
CA LYS A 22 4.30 -9.59 -3.15
C LYS A 22 3.46 -10.45 -2.22
N CYS A 23 2.67 -11.34 -2.80
CA CYS A 23 1.69 -12.14 -2.06
C CYS A 23 1.79 -13.64 -2.35
N ASP A 24 2.93 -14.10 -2.86
CA ASP A 24 3.13 -15.48 -3.24
C ASP A 24 3.06 -16.42 -2.02
N GLY A 25 2.05 -17.31 -2.03
CA GLY A 25 1.84 -18.29 -0.96
C GLY A 25 1.13 -17.73 0.29
N LEU A 26 0.70 -16.46 0.27
CA LEU A 26 -0.09 -15.86 1.34
C LEU A 26 -1.59 -16.13 1.14
N ASN A 27 -2.31 -16.30 2.24
CA ASN A 27 -3.78 -16.28 2.25
C ASN A 27 -4.33 -14.84 2.38
N ASP A 28 -5.64 -14.67 2.27
CA ASP A 28 -6.28 -13.33 2.29
C ASP A 28 -6.01 -12.52 3.57
N GLU A 29 -5.94 -13.16 4.74
CA GLU A 29 -5.62 -12.49 6.02
C GLU A 29 -4.14 -12.06 6.06
N GLU A 30 -3.24 -12.93 5.59
CA GLU A 30 -1.81 -12.62 5.50
C GLU A 30 -1.53 -11.50 4.49
N ILE A 31 -2.25 -11.50 3.37
CA ILE A 31 -2.23 -10.42 2.37
C ILE A 31 -2.67 -9.11 3.00
N GLN A 32 -3.79 -9.13 3.73
CA GLN A 32 -4.30 -7.93 4.40
C GLN A 32 -3.28 -7.37 5.39
N ALA A 33 -2.69 -8.23 6.24
CA ALA A 33 -1.67 -7.83 7.19
C ALA A 33 -0.40 -7.27 6.51
N ALA A 34 0.00 -7.86 5.38
CA ALA A 34 1.13 -7.36 4.58
C ALA A 34 0.82 -5.98 3.99
N ILE A 35 -0.40 -5.74 3.50
CA ILE A 35 -0.82 -4.43 2.98
C ILE A 35 -0.82 -3.38 4.09
N GLU A 36 -1.36 -3.69 5.27
CA GLU A 36 -1.39 -2.76 6.41
C GLU A 36 0.01 -2.39 6.88
N ARG A 37 0.90 -3.37 7.00
CA ARG A 37 2.30 -3.14 7.35
C ARG A 37 2.99 -2.24 6.32
N ASN A 38 2.81 -2.54 5.04
CA ASN A 38 3.45 -1.79 3.95
C ASN A 38 2.81 -0.41 3.74
N LEU A 39 1.56 -0.20 4.14
CA LEU A 39 0.95 1.13 4.16
C LEU A 39 1.68 2.06 5.12
N VAL A 40 2.03 1.57 6.32
CA VAL A 40 2.82 2.33 7.30
C VAL A 40 4.19 2.66 6.73
N GLU A 41 4.89 1.68 6.13
CA GLU A 41 6.18 1.90 5.49
C GLU A 41 6.09 2.92 4.33
N TYR A 42 5.04 2.84 3.53
CA TYR A 42 4.78 3.75 2.41
C TYR A 42 4.63 5.21 2.87
N THR A 43 4.06 5.46 4.05
CA THR A 43 3.96 6.83 4.59
C THR A 43 5.32 7.47 4.88
N GLY A 44 6.38 6.66 4.97
CA GLY A 44 7.72 7.08 5.40
C GLY A 44 7.76 7.60 6.83
N LYS A 45 6.73 7.31 7.64
CA LYS A 45 6.66 7.68 9.06
C LYS A 45 7.17 6.56 9.93
N ASP A 46 7.56 6.94 11.14
CA ASP A 46 7.92 5.99 12.17
C ASP A 46 6.67 5.19 12.59
N ALA A 47 6.77 3.86 12.61
CA ALA A 47 5.63 2.99 12.88
C ALA A 47 5.01 3.22 14.26
N ASP A 48 5.80 3.60 15.28
CA ASP A 48 5.31 3.88 16.63
C ASP A 48 4.56 5.22 16.70
N SER A 49 4.71 6.07 15.67
CA SER A 49 4.03 7.35 15.55
C SER A 49 2.73 7.30 14.74
N VAL A 50 2.43 6.14 14.15
CA VAL A 50 1.26 5.91 13.31
C VAL A 50 0.21 5.14 14.11
N TYR A 51 -1.04 5.56 13.99
CA TYR A 51 -2.20 4.86 14.57
C TYR A 51 -3.09 4.32 13.46
N ILE A 52 -3.39 3.02 13.49
CA ILE A 52 -4.37 2.41 12.59
C ILE A 52 -5.68 2.24 13.37
N ASP A 53 -6.78 2.75 12.84
CA ASP A 53 -8.11 2.60 13.45
C ASP A 53 -8.82 1.30 13.03
N ASP A 54 -10.01 1.07 13.59
CA ASP A 54 -10.80 -0.14 13.34
C ASP A 54 -11.27 -0.27 11.87
N ASP A 55 -11.28 0.84 11.11
CA ASP A 55 -11.62 0.87 9.69
C ASP A 55 -10.38 0.67 8.79
N GLY A 56 -9.20 0.47 9.38
CA GLY A 56 -7.94 0.27 8.66
C GLY A 56 -7.34 1.57 8.13
N VAL A 57 -7.76 2.73 8.64
CA VAL A 57 -7.21 4.03 8.27
C VAL A 57 -5.96 4.29 9.10
N CYS A 58 -4.86 4.59 8.40
CA CYS A 58 -3.58 4.96 8.96
C CYS A 58 -3.54 6.47 9.25
N TRP A 59 -3.38 6.86 10.50
CA TRP A 59 -3.37 8.24 10.97
C TRP A 59 -1.98 8.67 11.43
N TYR A 60 -1.59 9.87 11.03
CA TYR A 60 -0.39 10.54 11.55
C TYR A 60 -0.61 12.06 11.57
N ASN A 61 -0.50 12.66 12.76
CA ASN A 61 -0.53 14.12 12.97
C ASN A 61 -1.70 14.85 12.25
N GLY A 62 -2.91 14.29 12.34
CA GLY A 62 -4.12 14.84 11.69
C GLY A 62 -4.23 14.57 10.18
N SER A 63 -3.26 13.87 9.60
CA SER A 63 -3.30 13.34 8.24
C SER A 63 -3.70 11.88 8.25
N PHE A 64 -4.30 11.39 7.16
CA PHE A 64 -4.66 9.99 7.03
C PHE A 64 -4.33 9.40 5.67
N TRP A 65 -4.13 8.08 5.66
CA TRP A 65 -3.96 7.22 4.50
C TRP A 65 -4.86 6.01 4.64
N TYR A 66 -5.56 5.63 3.58
CA TYR A 66 -6.36 4.41 3.59
C TYR A 66 -6.29 3.70 2.25
N VAL A 67 -6.44 2.38 2.28
CA VAL A 67 -6.48 1.58 1.05
C VAL A 67 -7.83 1.79 0.36
N GLU A 68 -7.80 2.40 -0.81
CA GLU A 68 -8.98 2.66 -1.63
C GLU A 68 -9.35 1.45 -2.48
N ASP A 69 -8.36 0.76 -3.06
CA ASP A 69 -8.58 -0.39 -3.93
C ASP A 69 -7.38 -1.34 -3.97
N LYS A 70 -7.64 -2.59 -4.36
CA LYS A 70 -6.65 -3.68 -4.48
C LYS A 70 -6.90 -4.45 -5.76
N MET A 71 -5.87 -4.62 -6.57
CA MET A 71 -5.96 -5.35 -7.83
C MET A 71 -4.82 -6.37 -7.96
N PRO A 72 -5.12 -7.67 -8.09
CA PRO A 72 -4.11 -8.65 -8.47
C PRO A 72 -3.52 -8.29 -9.84
N VAL A 73 -2.19 -8.31 -9.94
CA VAL A 73 -1.48 -8.05 -11.19
C VAL A 73 -0.59 -9.23 -11.55
N SER A 74 -0.50 -9.50 -12.86
CA SER A 74 0.41 -10.52 -13.37
C SER A 74 1.87 -10.10 -13.16
N ASP A 75 2.80 -11.05 -13.20
CA ASP A 75 4.22 -10.72 -13.06
C ASP A 75 4.70 -9.81 -14.21
N GLU A 76 4.18 -10.03 -15.43
CA GLU A 76 4.46 -9.19 -16.60
C GLU A 76 3.94 -7.76 -16.43
N ASP A 77 2.67 -7.60 -16.03
CA ASP A 77 2.08 -6.28 -15.80
C ASP A 77 2.79 -5.56 -14.66
N SER A 78 3.15 -6.28 -13.59
CA SER A 78 3.88 -5.69 -12.48
C SER A 78 5.25 -5.15 -12.90
N ALA A 79 5.99 -5.87 -13.74
CA ALA A 79 7.27 -5.43 -14.27
C ALA A 79 7.10 -4.19 -15.18
N HIS A 80 5.99 -4.11 -15.92
CA HIS A 80 5.64 -2.92 -16.69
C HIS A 80 5.32 -1.72 -15.79
N LEU A 81 4.56 -1.91 -14.71
CA LEU A 81 4.20 -0.86 -13.75
C LEU A 81 5.43 -0.32 -13.01
N GLU A 82 6.32 -1.20 -12.52
CA GLU A 82 7.60 -0.80 -11.91
C GLU A 82 8.43 0.05 -12.89
N ARG A 83 8.53 -0.38 -14.16
CA ARG A 83 9.37 0.29 -15.16
C ARG A 83 8.80 1.61 -15.67
N ILE A 84 7.49 1.69 -15.93
CA ILE A 84 6.86 2.84 -16.58
C ILE A 84 6.49 3.91 -15.56
N LEU A 85 5.95 3.48 -14.42
CA LEU A 85 5.40 4.39 -13.40
C LEU A 85 6.31 4.53 -12.18
N GLY A 86 7.38 3.73 -12.07
CA GLY A 86 8.29 3.79 -10.93
C GLY A 86 7.64 3.31 -9.62
N ILE A 87 6.60 2.49 -9.70
CA ILE A 87 5.87 2.00 -8.53
C ILE A 87 6.77 1.03 -7.74
N SER A 88 6.90 1.27 -6.44
CA SER A 88 7.65 0.41 -5.53
C SER A 88 6.90 -0.90 -5.24
N THR A 89 7.65 -2.00 -5.14
CA THR A 89 7.15 -3.30 -4.68
C THR A 89 7.72 -3.63 -3.31
N PHE A 90 6.84 -3.95 -2.38
CA PHE A 90 7.14 -4.35 -1.02
C PHE A 90 6.94 -5.85 -0.82
N GLU A 91 7.55 -6.39 0.23
CA GLU A 91 7.46 -7.80 0.65
C GLU A 91 6.30 -8.04 1.62
#